data_AF-A0A8S4RRW6-F1
#
_entry.id   AF-A0A8S4RRW6-F1
#
_cell.length_a   1.000
_cell.length_b   1.000
_cell.length_c   1.000
_cell.angle_alpha   90.00
_cell.angle_beta   90.00
_cell.angle_gamma   90.00
#
_symmetry.space_group_name_H-M   'P 1'
#
loop_
_entity.id
_entity.type
_entity.pdbx_description
1 polymer ?
#
loop_
_entity_poly.entity_id
_entity_poly.type
_entity_poly.pdbx_seq_one_letter_code
_entity_poly.pdbx_strand_id
1 'polypeptide(L)'
;MRAKVTEILQERQVSQNSGFKSSGVPKPTNEVLLINELVKEYLEWNGYLYTVSVMTSEAAMPDAKKTRAELCAEVGVKDDEKSSALPLLSNIVAAYTERIKRKINKNKKENL
;
A
#
# COMPACT_ATOMS: atom_id res chain seq x y z
N MET A 1 3.96 1.79 32.41
CA MET A 1 3.74 0.83 31.29
C MET A 1 4.23 1.34 29.93
N ARG A 2 4.04 2.62 29.55
CA ARG A 2 4.49 3.14 28.24
C ARG A 2 6.00 3.05 27.98
N ALA A 3 6.84 3.39 28.97
CA ALA A 3 8.30 3.39 28.82
C ALA A 3 8.88 2.02 28.40
N LYS A 4 8.35 0.94 28.98
CA LYS A 4 8.86 -0.41 28.76
C LYS A 4 8.55 -0.96 27.37
N VAL A 5 7.40 -0.55 26.79
CA VAL A 5 7.04 -0.92 25.42
C VAL A 5 7.93 -0.19 24.42
N THR A 6 8.25 1.09 24.69
CA THR A 6 9.16 1.87 23.83
C THR A 6 10.59 1.33 23.91
N GLU A 7 11.09 0.95 25.09
CA GLU A 7 12.39 0.27 25.24
C GLU A 7 12.45 -1.08 24.51
N ILE A 8 11.41 -1.90 24.61
CA ILE A 8 11.35 -3.20 23.92
C ILE A 8 11.35 -3.03 22.39
N LEU A 9 10.72 -1.96 21.88
CA LEU A 9 10.74 -1.63 20.46
C LEU A 9 12.10 -1.05 20.03
N GLN A 10 12.75 -0.24 20.88
CA GLN A 10 14.08 0.32 20.65
C GLN A 10 15.16 -0.77 20.65
N GLU A 11 15.13 -1.71 21.60
CA GLU A 11 16.03 -2.87 21.66
C GLU A 11 15.88 -3.77 20.43
N ARG A 12 14.64 -3.99 19.97
CA ARG A 12 14.39 -4.73 18.71
C ARG A 12 14.97 -4.02 17.49
N GLN A 13 14.95 -2.70 17.43
CA GLN A 13 15.54 -1.94 16.32
C GLN A 13 17.08 -1.98 16.34
N VAL A 14 17.70 -1.92 17.53
CA VAL A 14 19.17 -1.95 17.66
C VAL A 14 19.73 -3.35 17.35
N SER A 15 19.03 -4.44 17.69
CA SER A 15 19.45 -5.81 17.34
C SER A 15 19.15 -6.22 15.88
N GLN A 16 18.42 -5.42 15.10
CA GLN A 16 18.14 -5.69 13.68
C GLN A 16 19.20 -5.10 12.72
N ASN A 17 20.21 -4.40 13.24
CA ASN A 17 21.32 -3.93 12.42
C ASN A 17 22.27 -5.11 12.15
N SER A 18 22.37 -5.49 10.87
CA SER A 18 23.20 -6.56 10.27
C SER A 18 22.76 -8.01 10.52
N GLY A 19 21.76 -8.48 9.75
CA GLY A 19 21.71 -9.90 9.35
C GLY A 19 20.55 -10.76 9.86
N PHE A 20 19.43 -10.18 10.31
CA PHE A 20 18.26 -10.99 10.70
C PHE A 20 17.54 -11.57 9.47
N LYS A 21 18.01 -12.72 8.98
CA LYS A 21 17.15 -13.65 8.25
C LYS A 21 16.11 -14.16 9.25
N SER A 22 14.89 -13.63 9.20
CA SER A 22 13.75 -14.16 9.94
C SER A 22 13.47 -15.60 9.50
N SER A 23 13.98 -16.57 10.24
CA SER A 23 13.73 -17.99 10.04
C SER A 23 12.27 -18.31 10.39
N GLY A 24 11.35 -18.08 9.45
CA GLY A 24 9.94 -18.49 9.55
C GLY A 24 8.91 -17.57 8.92
N VAL A 25 9.20 -16.28 8.71
CA VAL A 25 8.25 -15.35 8.07
C VAL A 25 8.49 -15.39 6.55
N PRO A 26 7.49 -15.75 5.73
CA PRO A 26 7.62 -15.71 4.28
C PRO A 26 7.99 -14.29 3.84
N LYS A 27 8.98 -14.17 2.95
CA LYS A 27 9.26 -12.88 2.33
C LYS A 27 8.01 -12.41 1.58
N PRO A 28 7.59 -11.14 1.75
CA PRO A 28 6.44 -10.63 1.01
C PRO A 28 6.74 -10.71 -0.49
N THR A 29 5.74 -11.14 -1.27
CA THR A 29 5.84 -11.14 -2.73
C THR A 29 5.78 -9.70 -3.26
N ASN A 30 6.19 -9.50 -4.51
CA ASN A 30 6.09 -8.19 -5.15
C ASN A 30 4.65 -7.64 -5.15
N GLU A 31 3.65 -8.52 -5.31
CA GLU A 31 2.24 -8.14 -5.24
C GLU A 31 1.85 -7.63 -3.85
N VAL A 32 2.28 -8.32 -2.78
CA VAL A 32 2.04 -7.88 -1.40
C VAL A 32 2.71 -6.54 -1.13
N LEU A 33 3.96 -6.36 -1.60
CA LEU A 33 4.67 -5.09 -1.46
C LEU A 33 3.97 -3.96 -2.20
N LEU A 34 3.48 -4.21 -3.42
CA LEU A 34 2.70 -3.23 -4.18
C LEU A 34 1.42 -2.83 -3.43
N ILE A 35 0.67 -3.79 -2.92
CA ILE A 35 -0.54 -3.52 -2.12
C ILE A 35 -0.19 -2.68 -0.89
N ASN A 36 0.89 -3.03 -0.18
CA ASN A 36 1.32 -2.30 1.00
C ASN A 36 1.75 -0.86 0.67
N GLU A 37 2.44 -0.62 -0.45
CA GLU A 37 2.78 0.73 -0.90
C GLU A 37 1.52 1.56 -1.26
N LEU A 38 0.52 0.94 -1.90
CA LEU A 38 -0.76 1.60 -2.20
C LEU A 38 -1.54 1.95 -0.92
N VAL A 39 -1.55 1.05 0.07
CA VAL A 39 -2.18 1.31 1.37
C VAL A 39 -1.41 2.40 2.13
N LYS A 40 -0.08 2.35 2.13
CA LYS A 40 0.77 3.38 2.75
C LYS A 40 0.47 4.76 2.16
N GLU A 41 0.43 4.89 0.83
CA GLU A 41 0.08 6.13 0.14
C GLU A 41 -1.31 6.64 0.53
N TYR A 42 -2.32 5.76 0.55
CA TYR A 42 -3.66 6.09 1.02
C TYR A 42 -3.67 6.62 2.46
N LEU A 43 -2.95 5.94 3.36
CA LEU A 43 -2.92 6.32 4.77
C LEU A 43 -2.21 7.66 4.97
N GLU A 44 -1.08 7.88 4.28
CA GLU A 44 -0.36 9.16 4.29
C GLU A 44 -1.23 10.30 3.77
N TRP A 45 -1.94 10.07 2.66
CA TRP A 45 -2.81 11.08 2.07
C TRP A 45 -3.98 11.48 2.98
N ASN A 46 -4.54 10.53 3.73
CA ASN A 46 -5.59 10.79 4.71
C ASN A 46 -5.04 11.29 6.06
N GLY A 47 -3.73 11.41 6.24
CA GLY A 47 -3.11 11.90 7.47
C GLY A 47 -3.03 10.88 8.61
N TYR A 48 -3.15 9.58 8.33
CA TYR A 48 -3.03 8.51 9.34
C TYR A 48 -1.57 8.16 9.67
N LEU A 49 -0.79 9.17 10.07
CA LEU A 49 0.68 9.09 10.16
C LEU A 49 1.19 8.04 11.17
N TYR A 50 0.51 7.87 12.31
CA TYR A 50 0.88 6.86 13.30
C TYR A 50 0.65 5.44 12.77
N THR A 51 -0.44 5.22 12.03
CA THR A 51 -0.75 3.94 11.40
C THR A 51 0.28 3.59 10.33
N VAL A 52 0.71 4.57 9.53
CA VAL A 52 1.79 4.41 8.54
C VAL A 52 3.08 3.91 9.21
N SER A 53 3.47 4.52 10.32
CA SER A 53 4.69 4.15 11.05
C SER A 53 4.64 2.70 11.54
N VAL A 54 3.55 2.30 12.20
CA VAL A 54 3.37 0.93 12.69
C VAL A 54 3.33 -0.06 11.53
N MET A 55 2.50 0.19 10.52
CA MET A 55 2.35 -0.68 9.35
C MET A 55 3.69 -0.90 8.61
N THR A 56 4.46 0.17 8.38
CA THR A 56 5.76 0.07 7.67
C THR A 56 6.72 -0.85 8.43
N SER A 57 6.73 -0.77 9.77
CA SER A 57 7.57 -1.63 10.62
C SER A 57 7.08 -3.08 10.67
N GLU A 58 5.77 -3.32 10.69
CA GLU A 58 5.18 -4.66 10.75
C GLU A 58 5.29 -5.40 9.41
N ALA A 59 5.15 -4.67 8.30
CA ALA A 59 5.16 -5.22 6.95
C ALA A 59 6.58 -5.47 6.40
N ALA A 60 7.63 -5.15 7.18
CA ALA A 60 9.03 -5.23 6.75
C ALA A 60 9.25 -4.58 5.36
N MET A 61 8.63 -3.42 5.16
CA MET A 61 8.66 -2.69 3.90
C MET A 61 10.08 -2.18 3.61
N PRO A 62 10.49 -2.07 2.34
CA PRO A 62 11.74 -1.43 1.99
C PRO A 62 11.80 0.02 2.51
N ASP A 63 12.98 0.46 2.94
CA ASP A 63 13.20 1.87 3.33
C ASP A 63 13.00 2.83 2.14
N ALA A 64 13.26 2.33 0.91
CA ALA A 64 13.03 3.05 -0.32
C ALA A 64 11.53 3.09 -0.64
N LYS A 65 10.90 4.25 -0.40
CA LYS A 65 9.51 4.52 -0.76
C LYS A 65 9.36 4.62 -2.28
N LYS A 66 8.33 3.97 -2.84
CA LYS A 66 7.98 4.15 -4.26
C LYS A 66 7.35 5.52 -4.47
N THR A 67 7.75 6.17 -5.55
CA THR A 67 7.07 7.38 -6.03
C THR A 67 5.71 7.03 -6.59
N ARG A 68 4.79 8.00 -6.56
CA ARG A 68 3.46 7.83 -7.14
C ARG A 68 3.52 7.47 -8.63
N ALA A 69 4.48 8.02 -9.37
CA ALA A 69 4.68 7.72 -10.78
C ALA A 69 5.06 6.25 -11.02
N GLU A 70 5.92 5.67 -10.17
CA GLU A 70 6.28 4.25 -10.23
C GLU A 70 5.07 3.37 -9.91
N LEU A 71 4.29 3.72 -8.88
CA LEU A 71 3.07 2.98 -8.54
C LEU A 71 2.05 3.02 -9.68
N CYS A 72 1.80 4.19 -10.26
CA CYS A 72 0.92 4.36 -11.43
C CYS A 72 1.34 3.48 -12.62
N ALA A 73 2.65 3.42 -12.90
CA ALA A 73 3.19 2.57 -13.96
C ALA A 73 2.96 1.07 -13.68
N GLU A 74 3.13 0.65 -12.42
CA GLU A 74 2.97 -0.75 -12.01
C GLU A 74 1.50 -1.20 -12.00
N VAL A 75 0.56 -0.31 -11.60
CA VAL A 75 -0.89 -0.61 -11.59
C VAL A 75 -1.57 -0.37 -12.93
N GLY A 76 -0.89 0.27 -13.89
CA GLY A 76 -1.44 0.59 -15.20
C GLY A 76 -2.53 1.67 -15.16
N VAL A 77 -2.45 2.60 -14.20
CA VAL A 77 -3.38 3.74 -14.07
C VAL A 77 -2.65 5.02 -14.44
N LYS A 78 -3.30 5.88 -15.23
CA LYS A 78 -2.75 7.18 -15.59
C LYS A 78 -3.07 8.20 -14.50
N ASP A 79 -2.06 8.92 -14.02
CA ASP A 79 -2.23 10.07 -13.14
C ASP A 79 -2.57 11.29 -14.01
N ASP A 80 -3.85 11.64 -14.10
CA ASP A 80 -4.35 12.90 -14.64
C ASP A 80 -4.61 13.94 -13.53
N GLU A 81 -4.73 15.22 -13.88
CA GLU A 81 -4.89 16.32 -12.91
C GLU A 81 -6.05 16.13 -11.92
N LYS A 82 -7.11 15.42 -12.31
CA LYS A 82 -8.26 15.15 -11.43
C LYS A 82 -7.96 13.99 -10.48
N SER A 83 -7.25 12.98 -10.96
CA SER A 83 -6.85 11.79 -10.21
C SER A 83 -5.71 12.07 -9.23
N SER A 84 -4.88 13.08 -9.48
CA SER A 84 -3.82 13.51 -8.55
C SER A 84 -4.36 14.14 -7.26
N ALA A 85 -5.64 14.54 -7.23
CA ALA A 85 -6.30 15.08 -6.05
C ALA A 85 -6.82 14.00 -5.06
N LEU A 86 -6.70 12.72 -5.42
CA LEU A 86 -7.18 11.58 -4.65
C LEU A 86 -6.06 10.56 -4.44
N PRO A 87 -6.11 9.73 -3.38
CA PRO A 87 -5.14 8.67 -3.21
C PRO A 87 -5.26 7.67 -4.36
N LEU A 88 -4.14 7.11 -4.80
CA LEU A 88 -4.07 6.26 -5.98
C LEU A 88 -4.97 5.03 -5.84
N LEU A 89 -5.06 4.48 -4.62
CA LEU A 89 -5.98 3.39 -4.30
C LEU A 89 -7.44 3.73 -4.64
N SER A 90 -7.89 4.96 -4.38
CA SER A 90 -9.25 5.41 -4.72
C SER A 90 -9.46 5.46 -6.23
N ASN A 91 -8.45 5.90 -7.00
CA ASN A 91 -8.52 5.92 -8.46
C ASN A 91 -8.63 4.50 -9.04
N ILE A 92 -7.85 3.56 -8.49
CA ILE A 92 -7.91 2.14 -8.88
C ILE A 92 -9.30 1.57 -8.64
N VAL A 93 -9.87 1.79 -7.45
CA VAL A 93 -11.21 1.32 -7.10
C VAL A 93 -12.26 1.90 -8.05
N ALA A 94 -12.23 3.22 -8.28
CA ALA A 94 -13.16 3.87 -9.20
C ALA A 94 -13.06 3.31 -10.63
N ALA A 95 -11.85 3.14 -11.16
CA ALA A 95 -11.62 2.59 -12.50
C ALA A 95 -12.15 1.15 -12.62
N TYR A 96 -11.92 0.31 -11.61
CA TYR A 96 -12.39 -1.07 -11.60
C TYR A 96 -13.91 -1.17 -11.47
N THR A 97 -14.52 -0.39 -10.57
CA THR A 97 -15.97 -0.33 -10.40
C THR A 97 -16.67 0.13 -11.69
N GLU A 98 -16.17 1.17 -12.35
CA GLU A 98 -16.73 1.64 -13.64
C GLU A 98 -16.55 0.62 -14.76
N ARG A 99 -15.46 -0.15 -14.77
CA ARG A 99 -15.28 -1.26 -15.71
C ARG A 99 -16.30 -2.38 -15.48
N ILE A 100 -16.57 -2.74 -14.23
CA ILE A 100 -17.58 -3.75 -13.87
C ILE A 100 -18.98 -3.30 -14.30
N LYS A 101 -19.37 -2.07 -13.96
CA LYS A 101 -20.69 -1.51 -14.34
C LYS A 101 -20.90 -1.55 -15.85
N ARG A 102 -19.89 -1.18 -16.64
CA ARG A 102 -19.94 -1.25 -18.11
C ARG A 102 -20.13 -2.67 -18.64
N LYS A 103 -19.43 -3.67 -18.06
CA LYS A 103 -19.62 -5.09 -18.44
C LYS A 103 -21.04 -5.58 -18.13
N ILE A 104 -21.55 -5.28 -16.95
CA ILE A 104 -22.93 -5.65 -16.55
C ILE A 104 -23.96 -5.03 -17.50
N ASN A 105 -23.81 -3.74 -17.81
CA ASN A 105 -24.72 -3.04 -18.72
C ASN A 105 -24.64 -3.56 -20.16
N LYS A 106 -23.45 -3.96 -20.62
CA LYS A 106 -23.28 -4.59 -21.94
C LYS A 106 -24.01 -5.94 -22.00
N ASN A 107 -23.81 -6.80 -21.00
CA ASN A 107 -24.49 -8.10 -20.93
C ASN A 107 -26.01 -7.94 -20.90
N LYS A 108 -26.54 -6.91 -20.22
CA LYS A 108 -27.99 -6.64 -20.20
C LYS A 108 -28.54 -6.26 -21.59
N LYS A 109 -27.76 -5.54 -22.41
CA LYS A 109 -28.15 -5.17 -23.78
C LYS A 109 -28.06 -6.32 -24.78
N GLU A 110 -27.18 -7.30 -24.57
CA GLU A 110 -27.03 -8.46 -25.46
C GLU A 110 -28.11 -9.55 -25.21
N ASN A 111 -28.81 -9.47 -24.08
CA ASN A 111 -29.88 -10.40 -23.69
C ASN A 111 -31.31 -9.80 -23.88
N LEU A 112 -31.43 -8.67 -24.59
CA LEU A 112 -32.67 -8.00 -24.96
C LEU A 112 -32.80 -7.98 -26.49
#